data_AF-A0A2A5D6M9-F1
#
_entry.id   AF-A0A2A5D6M9-F1
#
_cell.length_a   1.000
_cell.length_b   1.000
_cell.length_c   1.000
_cell.angle_alpha   90.00
_cell.angle_beta   90.00
_cell.angle_gamma   90.00
#
_symmetry.space_group_name_H-M   'P 1'
#
loop_
_entity.id
_entity.type
_entity.pdbx_description
1 polymer ?
#
loop_
_entity_poly.entity_id
_entity_poly.type
_entity_poly.pdbx_seq_one_letter_code
_entity_poly.pdbx_strand_id
1 'polypeptide(L)'
;MRSSPLEGWSGAGVVSGEIMVITKFITKSCVVPELESKSKPDAIKELTHLLFEKKKMKNVAVALDQVMARETTESTGIGNGIAVPHARVPGMKNLSCAVGRVTGGMDFLAVDRKPVHIIFLICYPPSQQTTYLNFVATVAKLLSDKEHFNALVNAKDEEEIFQILEDLSETYDASHDSAIKAMKTDPELKNVEYGHTDMLLLARLQLHEEMLATAKSGKRKIKERIEGIRSMVDPRILKHYDKLMKSRVPALVPVEGDTCQGCFMRLPSKFVQQVRNDEAHIHTCVNCSRYIYVV
;
A
#
# COMPACT_ATOMS: atom_id res chain seq x y z
N MET A 1 -5.00 19.75 -45.37
CA MET A 1 -5.94 18.61 -45.46
C MET A 1 -5.23 17.40 -44.87
N ARG A 2 -5.49 17.10 -43.60
CA ARG A 2 -6.35 16.00 -43.12
C ARG A 2 -5.92 14.62 -43.66
N SER A 3 -5.35 13.80 -42.77
CA SER A 3 -5.98 12.55 -42.34
C SER A 3 -5.20 11.90 -41.19
N SER A 4 -5.90 11.72 -40.06
CA SER A 4 -5.64 10.70 -39.04
C SER A 4 -5.78 9.29 -39.66
N PRO A 5 -5.27 8.23 -39.02
CA PRO A 5 -6.17 7.43 -38.19
C PRO A 5 -5.56 6.96 -36.85
N LEU A 6 -6.35 7.18 -35.81
CA LEU A 6 -6.41 6.33 -34.61
C LEU A 6 -7.00 4.98 -35.01
N GLU A 7 -6.33 3.87 -34.72
CA GLU A 7 -6.98 2.55 -34.54
C GLU A 7 -5.98 1.55 -33.92
N GLY A 8 -6.40 0.85 -32.86
CA GLY A 8 -5.70 -0.33 -32.33
C GLY A 8 -5.11 -0.20 -30.93
N TRP A 9 -5.94 0.01 -29.89
CA TRP A 9 -5.55 -0.35 -28.52
C TRP A 9 -6.39 -1.55 -28.07
N SER A 10 -5.89 -2.74 -28.41
CA SER A 10 -6.32 -4.02 -27.88
C SER A 10 -5.45 -4.38 -26.67
N GLY A 11 -6.12 -4.73 -25.57
CA GLY A 11 -5.59 -5.16 -24.27
C GLY A 11 -4.08 -5.35 -24.10
N ALA A 12 -3.47 -4.49 -23.29
CA ALA A 12 -2.20 -4.80 -22.63
C ALA A 12 -2.49 -5.11 -21.16
N GLY A 13 -2.48 -6.41 -20.84
CA GLY A 13 -2.17 -6.85 -19.48
C GLY A 13 -0.79 -6.34 -19.11
N VAL A 14 -0.64 -5.84 -17.89
CA VAL A 14 0.63 -5.33 -17.37
C VAL A 14 1.64 -6.47 -17.37
N VAL A 15 2.63 -6.36 -18.25
CA VAL A 15 3.74 -7.31 -18.37
C VAL A 15 4.68 -7.11 -17.18
N SER A 16 5.15 -8.20 -16.58
CA SER A 16 6.07 -8.18 -15.45
C SER A 16 7.38 -7.47 -15.80
N GLY A 17 7.75 -6.42 -15.06
CA GLY A 17 9.04 -5.73 -15.19
C GLY A 17 8.99 -4.30 -15.76
N GLU A 18 7.81 -3.79 -16.15
CA GLU A 18 7.70 -2.43 -16.66
C GLU A 18 7.46 -1.39 -15.55
N ILE A 19 8.15 -0.26 -15.67
CA ILE A 19 7.97 0.97 -14.90
C ILE A 19 6.50 1.41 -14.96
N MET A 20 5.84 1.54 -13.80
CA MET A 20 4.50 2.11 -13.73
C MET A 20 4.57 3.63 -13.72
N VAL A 21 4.42 4.22 -14.90
CA VAL A 21 4.21 5.66 -15.08
C VAL A 21 2.78 6.02 -14.63
N ILE A 22 2.63 6.57 -13.42
CA ILE A 22 1.31 6.80 -12.80
C ILE A 22 0.49 7.89 -13.52
N THR A 23 1.15 8.81 -14.22
CA THR A 23 0.50 9.84 -15.05
C THR A 23 -0.24 9.26 -16.24
N LYS A 24 -0.05 7.98 -16.61
CA LYS A 24 -0.93 7.29 -17.57
C LYS A 24 -2.37 7.14 -17.08
N PHE A 25 -2.61 7.24 -15.77
CA PHE A 25 -3.94 7.13 -15.15
C PHE A 25 -4.51 8.47 -14.67
N ILE A 26 -3.69 9.52 -14.68
CA ILE A 26 -4.04 10.88 -14.25
C ILE A 26 -4.09 11.73 -15.52
N THR A 27 -5.08 12.61 -15.65
CA THR A 27 -5.00 13.68 -16.66
C THR A 27 -4.70 14.98 -15.94
N LYS A 28 -3.94 15.88 -16.58
CA LYS A 28 -3.64 17.23 -16.05
C LYS A 28 -4.89 17.93 -15.52
N SER A 29 -6.00 17.85 -16.26
CA SER A 29 -7.29 18.42 -15.86
C SER A 29 -7.96 17.77 -14.63
N CYS A 30 -7.43 16.66 -14.12
CA CYS A 30 -7.85 15.99 -12.89
C CYS A 30 -6.89 16.23 -11.72
N VAL A 31 -5.97 17.20 -11.86
CA VAL A 31 -5.09 17.66 -10.78
C VAL A 31 -5.65 18.97 -10.24
N VAL A 32 -5.86 19.04 -8.94
CA VAL A 32 -6.29 20.24 -8.22
C VAL A 32 -5.13 20.73 -7.37
N PRO A 33 -4.51 21.88 -7.71
CA PRO A 33 -3.33 22.38 -7.02
C PRO A 33 -3.62 22.90 -5.61
N GLU A 34 -4.86 23.27 -5.30
CA GLU A 34 -5.30 23.51 -3.93
C GLU A 34 -6.80 23.20 -3.86
N LEU A 35 -7.17 22.21 -3.05
CA LEU A 35 -8.58 21.86 -2.83
C LEU A 35 -9.30 22.97 -2.05
N GLU A 36 -10.52 23.29 -2.46
CA GLU A 36 -11.38 24.20 -1.70
C GLU A 36 -11.98 23.52 -0.46
N SER A 37 -12.14 22.19 -0.53
CA SER A 37 -12.69 21.37 0.54
C SER A 37 -11.86 21.42 1.82
N LYS A 38 -12.54 21.66 2.95
CA LYS A 38 -11.93 21.70 4.29
C LYS A 38 -12.16 20.44 5.12
N SER A 39 -12.93 19.50 4.57
CA SER A 39 -13.27 18.25 5.24
C SER A 39 -12.97 17.06 4.34
N LYS A 40 -12.66 15.92 4.95
CA LYS A 40 -12.42 14.66 4.24
C LYS A 40 -13.60 14.26 3.31
N PRO A 41 -14.87 14.25 3.77
CA PRO A 41 -16.02 13.97 2.91
C PRO A 41 -16.13 14.90 1.70
N ASP A 42 -15.91 16.20 1.91
CA ASP A 42 -16.01 17.19 0.84
C ASP A 42 -14.89 17.01 -0.18
N ALA A 43 -13.66 16.73 0.27
CA ALA A 43 -12.52 16.49 -0.62
C ALA A 43 -12.73 15.23 -1.48
N ILE A 44 -13.26 14.16 -0.89
CA ILE A 44 -13.62 12.94 -1.63
C ILE A 44 -14.70 13.26 -2.67
N LYS A 45 -15.73 14.01 -2.30
CA LYS A 45 -16.80 14.44 -3.20
C LYS A 45 -16.29 15.30 -4.35
N GLU A 46 -15.52 16.35 -4.04
CA GLU A 46 -14.93 17.29 -5.00
C GLU A 46 -14.10 16.54 -6.06
N LEU A 47 -13.16 15.70 -5.61
CA LEU A 47 -12.31 14.92 -6.51
C LEU A 47 -13.11 13.90 -7.33
N THR A 48 -14.18 13.33 -6.76
CA THR A 48 -15.00 12.31 -7.45
C THR A 48 -15.81 12.95 -8.57
N HIS A 49 -16.41 14.10 -8.30
CA HIS A 49 -17.11 14.88 -9.32
C HIS A 49 -16.16 15.36 -10.42
N LEU A 50 -15.00 15.91 -10.05
CA LEU A 50 -13.98 16.33 -11.01
C LEU A 50 -13.55 15.17 -11.93
N LEU A 51 -13.23 14.01 -11.35
CA LEU A 51 -12.76 12.84 -12.11
C LEU A 51 -13.81 12.40 -13.15
N PHE A 52 -15.08 12.30 -12.74
CA PHE A 52 -16.15 11.85 -13.61
C PHE A 52 -16.50 12.88 -14.69
N GLU A 53 -16.48 14.17 -14.34
CA GLU A 53 -16.69 15.26 -15.30
C GLU A 53 -15.60 15.26 -16.38
N LYS A 54 -14.33 15.35 -15.98
CA LYS A 54 -13.21 15.50 -16.91
C LYS A 54 -12.97 14.27 -17.78
N LYS A 55 -13.22 13.07 -17.25
CA LYS A 55 -13.15 11.81 -18.01
C LYS A 55 -14.46 11.45 -18.72
N LYS A 56 -15.51 12.27 -18.61
CA LYS A 56 -16.85 12.03 -19.20
C LYS A 56 -17.41 10.66 -18.82
N MET A 57 -17.22 10.26 -17.57
CA MET A 57 -17.70 8.98 -17.03
C MET A 57 -19.12 9.12 -16.49
N LYS A 58 -19.89 8.04 -16.57
CA LYS A 58 -21.28 7.99 -16.06
C LYS A 58 -21.30 7.43 -14.64
N ASN A 59 -22.41 7.63 -13.92
CA ASN A 59 -22.68 7.05 -12.60
C ASN A 59 -21.77 7.57 -11.47
N VAL A 60 -21.49 8.87 -11.46
CA VAL A 60 -20.71 9.53 -10.39
C VAL A 60 -21.29 9.27 -8.99
N ALA A 61 -22.62 9.23 -8.84
CA ALA A 61 -23.28 8.96 -7.56
C ALA A 61 -22.90 7.57 -7.02
N VAL A 62 -22.95 6.54 -7.87
CA VAL A 62 -22.58 5.16 -7.48
C VAL A 62 -21.10 5.10 -7.07
N ALA A 63 -20.21 5.78 -7.81
CA ALA A 63 -18.80 5.82 -7.45
C ALA A 63 -18.57 6.52 -6.11
N LEU A 64 -19.19 7.68 -5.91
CA LEU A 64 -19.09 8.44 -4.66
C LEU A 64 -19.57 7.61 -3.46
N ASP A 65 -20.73 6.97 -3.58
CA ASP A 65 -21.28 6.11 -2.52
C ASP A 65 -20.31 4.98 -2.16
N GLN A 66 -19.67 4.36 -3.16
CA GLN A 66 -18.68 3.30 -2.94
C GLN A 66 -17.40 3.82 -2.27
N VAL A 67 -16.87 4.97 -2.68
CA VAL A 67 -15.68 5.56 -2.04
C VAL A 67 -16.00 5.90 -0.58
N MET A 68 -17.15 6.53 -0.33
CA MET A 68 -17.58 6.93 1.00
C MET A 68 -17.84 5.73 1.92
N ALA A 69 -18.45 4.66 1.40
CA ALA A 69 -18.64 3.42 2.14
C ALA A 69 -17.29 2.76 2.52
N ARG A 70 -16.32 2.75 1.60
CA ARG A 70 -14.96 2.27 1.88
C ARG A 70 -14.27 3.08 2.96
N GLU A 71 -14.35 4.41 2.87
CA GLU A 71 -13.74 5.35 3.81
C GLU A 71 -14.37 5.25 5.22
N THR A 72 -15.68 4.98 5.29
CA THR A 72 -16.40 4.82 6.57
C THR A 72 -15.99 3.55 7.31
N THR A 73 -15.61 2.49 6.57
CA THR A 73 -15.16 1.23 7.17
C THR A 73 -13.80 1.40 7.84
N GLU A 74 -12.88 2.07 7.16
CA GLU A 74 -11.55 2.41 7.67
C GLU A 74 -10.99 3.56 6.84
N SER A 75 -10.21 4.42 7.49
CA SER A 75 -9.55 5.53 6.82
C SER A 75 -8.66 5.07 5.67
N THR A 76 -8.70 5.80 4.55
CA THR A 76 -7.75 5.60 3.44
C THR A 76 -6.53 6.52 3.52
N GLY A 77 -6.34 7.20 4.66
CA GLY A 77 -5.10 7.90 4.99
C GLY A 77 -3.98 6.90 5.32
N ILE A 78 -3.10 6.64 4.34
CA ILE A 78 -2.03 5.63 4.46
C ILE A 78 -0.79 6.13 5.23
N GLY A 79 -0.82 7.39 5.68
CA GLY A 79 0.27 8.05 6.42
C GLY A 79 1.23 8.81 5.51
N ASN A 80 2.25 9.44 6.10
CA ASN A 80 3.23 10.29 5.42
C ASN A 80 2.59 11.42 4.57
N GLY A 81 1.45 11.95 5.02
CA GLY A 81 0.77 13.03 4.32
C GLY A 81 -0.03 12.60 3.09
N ILE A 82 -0.32 11.30 2.92
CA ILE A 82 -1.00 10.76 1.74
C ILE A 82 -2.31 10.08 2.12
N ALA A 83 -3.36 10.32 1.33
CA ALA A 83 -4.56 9.50 1.32
C ALA A 83 -4.82 8.93 -0.08
N VAL A 84 -5.43 7.74 -0.12
CA VAL A 84 -5.82 7.10 -1.38
C VAL A 84 -7.27 6.60 -1.33
N PRO A 85 -8.26 7.53 -1.27
CA PRO A 85 -9.66 7.14 -1.31
C PRO A 85 -9.96 6.46 -2.65
N HIS A 86 -10.66 5.32 -2.62
CA HIS A 86 -10.81 4.51 -3.82
C HIS A 86 -12.15 3.78 -3.89
N ALA A 87 -12.60 3.53 -5.12
CA ALA A 87 -13.77 2.70 -5.38
C ALA A 87 -13.56 1.76 -6.57
N ARG A 88 -14.12 0.56 -6.42
CA ARG A 88 -14.30 -0.38 -7.52
C ARG A 88 -15.64 -0.08 -8.18
N VAL A 89 -15.61 0.35 -9.43
CA VAL A 89 -16.80 0.85 -10.15
C VAL A 89 -17.09 -0.05 -11.37
N PRO A 90 -18.17 -0.85 -11.35
CA PRO A 90 -18.58 -1.65 -12.50
C PRO A 90 -18.88 -0.79 -13.73
N GLY A 91 -18.49 -1.26 -14.91
CA GLY A 91 -18.73 -0.57 -16.19
C GLY A 91 -17.72 0.51 -16.55
N MET A 92 -16.75 0.84 -15.67
CA MET A 92 -15.58 1.62 -16.07
C MET A 92 -14.70 0.80 -17.03
N LYS A 93 -14.04 1.49 -17.97
CA LYS A 93 -13.12 0.83 -18.92
C LYS A 93 -11.72 0.67 -18.35
N ASN A 94 -11.22 1.72 -17.69
CA ASN A 94 -9.85 1.80 -17.18
C ASN A 94 -9.85 2.49 -15.81
N LEU A 95 -8.83 2.19 -15.01
CA LEU A 95 -8.47 2.93 -13.81
C LEU A 95 -8.27 4.40 -14.17
N SER A 96 -8.79 5.29 -13.33
CA SER A 96 -8.61 6.73 -13.46
C SER A 96 -8.40 7.33 -12.07
N CYS A 97 -7.53 8.33 -11.99
CA CYS A 97 -7.17 8.98 -10.75
C CYS A 97 -7.34 10.50 -10.87
N ALA A 98 -7.88 11.12 -9.83
CA ALA A 98 -7.78 12.56 -9.59
C ALA A 98 -6.80 12.82 -8.43
N VAL A 99 -6.08 13.92 -8.50
CA VAL A 99 -5.10 14.31 -7.48
C VAL A 99 -5.54 15.65 -6.91
N GLY A 100 -5.57 15.76 -5.58
CA GLY A 100 -5.84 17.02 -4.90
C GLY A 100 -4.77 17.30 -3.85
N ARG A 101 -4.31 18.55 -3.80
CA ARG A 101 -3.42 19.01 -2.73
C ARG A 101 -4.19 19.86 -1.70
N VAL A 102 -3.81 19.70 -0.44
CA VAL A 102 -4.24 20.54 0.68
C VAL A 102 -2.99 21.04 1.40
N THR A 103 -2.56 22.27 1.11
CA THR A 103 -1.29 22.80 1.64
C THR A 103 -1.29 22.86 3.17
N GLY A 104 -2.41 23.28 3.75
CA GLY A 104 -2.59 23.34 5.22
C GLY A 104 -2.72 21.98 5.92
N GLY A 105 -2.80 20.89 5.16
CA GLY A 105 -3.10 19.57 5.67
C GLY A 105 -4.58 19.38 6.02
N MET A 106 -5.06 18.15 5.90
CA MET A 106 -6.43 17.76 6.19
C MET A 106 -6.43 16.59 7.18
N ASP A 107 -7.28 16.64 8.20
CA ASP A 107 -7.50 15.47 9.05
C ASP A 107 -8.24 14.40 8.26
N PHE A 108 -7.50 13.37 7.90
CA PHE A 108 -8.03 12.21 7.20
C PHE A 108 -8.22 11.01 8.11
N LEU A 109 -7.94 11.12 9.41
CA LEU A 109 -7.77 9.99 10.34
C LEU A 109 -6.71 9.00 9.84
N ALA A 110 -5.58 9.52 9.35
CA ALA A 110 -4.52 8.68 8.78
C ALA A 110 -3.92 7.73 9.83
N VAL A 111 -3.35 6.61 9.37
CA VAL A 111 -2.78 5.55 10.23
C VAL A 111 -1.68 6.06 11.18
N ASP A 112 -0.94 7.09 10.78
CA ASP A 112 0.12 7.72 11.57
C ASP A 112 -0.36 8.92 12.40
N ARG A 113 -1.66 9.22 12.34
CA ARG A 113 -2.33 10.35 13.00
C ARG A 113 -1.77 11.73 12.60
N LYS A 114 -1.22 11.83 11.39
CA LYS A 114 -0.76 13.11 10.82
C LYS A 114 -1.74 13.62 9.74
N PRO A 115 -1.75 14.94 9.48
CA PRO A 115 -2.52 15.51 8.39
C PRO A 115 -2.11 14.95 7.03
N VAL A 116 -3.07 14.85 6.11
CA VAL A 116 -2.87 14.50 4.71
C VAL A 116 -2.73 15.78 3.88
N HIS A 117 -1.77 15.81 2.99
CA HIS A 117 -1.51 16.93 2.08
C HIS A 117 -1.76 16.59 0.62
N ILE A 118 -1.62 15.32 0.22
CA ILE A 118 -1.86 14.88 -1.15
C ILE A 118 -2.87 13.72 -1.13
N ILE A 119 -3.95 13.87 -1.91
CA ILE A 119 -5.03 12.90 -2.01
C ILE A 119 -5.06 12.35 -3.43
N PHE A 120 -4.95 11.03 -3.56
CA PHE A 120 -5.11 10.30 -4.83
C PHE A 120 -6.46 9.58 -4.83
N LEU A 121 -7.49 10.19 -5.41
CA LEU A 121 -8.79 9.56 -5.56
C LEU A 121 -8.78 8.61 -6.76
N ILE A 122 -8.98 7.31 -6.54
CA ILE A 122 -8.89 6.29 -7.59
C ILE A 122 -10.24 5.59 -7.82
N CYS A 123 -10.71 5.58 -9.06
CA CYS A 123 -11.82 4.73 -9.50
C CYS A 123 -11.33 3.72 -10.54
N TYR A 124 -11.69 2.45 -10.40
CA TYR A 124 -11.20 1.39 -11.28
C TYR A 124 -12.23 0.27 -11.51
N PRO A 125 -12.19 -0.42 -12.67
CA PRO A 125 -13.04 -1.57 -12.90
C PRO A 125 -12.57 -2.81 -12.13
N PRO A 126 -13.47 -3.75 -11.79
CA PRO A 126 -13.09 -4.99 -11.09
C PRO A 126 -11.93 -5.77 -11.74
N SER A 127 -11.82 -5.72 -13.06
CA SER A 127 -10.75 -6.39 -13.83
C SER A 127 -9.35 -5.81 -13.62
N GLN A 128 -9.22 -4.62 -13.03
CA GLN A 128 -7.95 -3.91 -12.85
C GLN A 128 -7.51 -3.80 -11.39
N GLN A 129 -7.93 -4.75 -10.54
CA GLN A 129 -7.52 -4.81 -9.13
C GLN A 129 -6.00 -4.77 -8.96
N THR A 130 -5.26 -5.56 -9.74
CA THR A 130 -3.79 -5.60 -9.68
C THR A 130 -3.16 -4.28 -10.08
N THR A 131 -3.67 -3.64 -11.14
CA THR A 131 -3.21 -2.32 -11.58
C THR A 131 -3.44 -1.26 -10.51
N TYR A 132 -4.59 -1.30 -9.84
CA TYR A 132 -4.89 -0.45 -8.69
C TYR A 132 -3.88 -0.64 -7.55
N LEU A 133 -3.62 -1.88 -7.13
CA LEU A 133 -2.66 -2.15 -6.06
C LEU A 133 -1.24 -1.69 -6.43
N ASN A 134 -0.82 -1.90 -7.68
CA ASN A 134 0.45 -1.41 -8.18
C ASN A 134 0.52 0.13 -8.17
N PHE A 135 -0.57 0.83 -8.51
CA PHE A 135 -0.62 2.29 -8.45
C PHE A 135 -0.41 2.80 -7.03
N VAL A 136 -1.12 2.23 -6.06
CA VAL A 136 -0.98 2.58 -4.63
C VAL A 136 0.45 2.35 -4.15
N ALA A 137 1.02 1.19 -4.49
CA ALA A 137 2.40 0.83 -4.16
C ALA A 137 3.42 1.83 -4.73
N THR A 138 3.26 2.23 -5.99
CA THR A 138 4.13 3.21 -6.65
C THR A 138 4.03 4.57 -5.97
N VAL A 139 2.81 5.10 -5.73
CA VAL A 139 2.62 6.38 -5.03
C VAL A 139 3.25 6.35 -3.64
N ALA A 140 2.96 5.33 -2.84
CA ALA A 140 3.49 5.21 -1.48
C ALA A 140 5.02 5.17 -1.46
N LYS A 141 5.66 4.56 -2.47
CA LYS A 141 7.11 4.47 -2.57
C LYS A 141 7.73 5.76 -3.07
N LEU A 142 7.22 6.34 -4.16
CA LEU A 142 7.69 7.61 -4.71
C LEU A 142 7.67 8.70 -3.62
N LEU A 143 6.60 8.77 -2.86
CA LEU A 143 6.38 9.80 -1.84
C LEU A 143 6.86 9.42 -0.44
N SER A 144 7.52 8.27 -0.29
CA SER A 144 8.27 7.96 0.93
C SER A 144 9.57 8.77 1.03
N ASP A 145 10.07 9.25 -0.10
CA ASP A 145 11.15 10.23 -0.16
C ASP A 145 10.58 11.61 0.20
N LYS A 146 11.21 12.26 1.19
CA LYS A 146 10.79 13.58 1.65
C LYS A 146 11.01 14.66 0.61
N GLU A 147 12.03 14.53 -0.24
CA GLU A 147 12.30 15.51 -1.29
C GLU A 147 11.19 15.48 -2.35
N HIS A 148 10.79 14.28 -2.79
CA HIS A 148 9.67 14.10 -3.72
C HIS A 148 8.34 14.62 -3.13
N PHE A 149 8.05 14.26 -1.87
CA PHE A 149 6.85 14.73 -1.20
C PHE A 149 6.82 16.26 -1.09
N ASN A 150 7.94 16.87 -0.66
CA ASN A 150 8.05 18.32 -0.54
C ASN A 150 7.94 19.02 -1.90
N ALA A 151 8.46 18.43 -2.97
CA ALA A 151 8.30 18.98 -4.32
C ALA A 151 6.81 19.09 -4.69
N LEU A 152 6.00 18.05 -4.44
CA LEU A 152 4.55 18.09 -4.70
C LEU A 152 3.82 19.10 -3.81
N VAL A 153 4.15 19.15 -2.51
CA VAL A 153 3.49 20.08 -1.59
C VAL A 153 3.78 21.54 -1.94
N ASN A 154 4.97 21.84 -2.47
CA ASN A 154 5.39 23.21 -2.80
C ASN A 154 5.21 23.60 -4.28
N ALA A 155 4.70 22.70 -5.13
CA ALA A 155 4.44 23.01 -6.54
C ALA A 155 3.49 24.21 -6.71
N LYS A 156 3.63 24.98 -7.78
CA LYS A 156 2.87 26.23 -7.96
C LYS A 156 1.46 25.98 -8.47
N ASP A 157 1.32 25.02 -9.38
CA ASP A 157 0.10 24.78 -10.13
C ASP A 157 -0.07 23.30 -10.52
N GLU A 158 -1.18 22.99 -11.20
CA GLU A 158 -1.50 21.65 -11.67
C GLU A 158 -0.49 21.09 -12.68
N GLU A 159 0.16 21.95 -13.44
CA GLU A 159 1.15 21.57 -14.46
C GLU A 159 2.43 21.09 -13.78
N GLU A 160 2.92 21.84 -12.80
CA GLU A 160 4.11 21.46 -12.02
C GLU A 160 3.85 20.19 -11.21
N ILE A 161 2.66 20.03 -10.59
CA ILE A 161 2.29 18.78 -9.91
C ILE A 161 2.31 17.61 -10.89
N PHE A 162 1.68 17.76 -12.07
CA PHE A 162 1.63 16.69 -13.06
C PHE A 162 3.02 16.32 -13.56
N GLN A 163 3.86 17.31 -13.85
CA GLN A 163 5.23 17.09 -14.33
C GLN A 163 6.10 16.40 -13.28
N ILE A 164 6.02 16.81 -12.01
CA ILE A 164 6.72 16.12 -10.92
C ILE A 164 6.29 14.66 -10.85
N LEU A 165 4.98 14.37 -10.91
CA LEU A 165 4.50 12.97 -10.92
C LEU A 165 4.98 12.20 -12.14
N GLU A 166 5.04 12.84 -13.31
CA GLU A 166 5.53 12.24 -14.56
C GLU A 166 7.01 11.88 -14.42
N ASP A 167 7.86 12.86 -14.15
CA ASP A 167 9.31 12.71 -14.02
C ASP A 167 9.68 11.65 -12.97
N LEU A 168 9.06 11.73 -11.80
CA LEU A 168 9.29 10.76 -10.72
C LEU A 168 8.87 9.35 -11.13
N SER A 169 7.83 9.20 -11.94
CA SER A 169 7.33 7.89 -12.34
C SER A 169 8.01 7.32 -13.58
N GLU A 170 8.59 8.14 -14.46
CA GLU A 170 9.36 7.71 -15.62
C GLU A 170 10.80 7.32 -15.26
N THR A 171 11.42 8.09 -14.36
CA THR A 171 12.76 7.79 -13.83
C THR A 171 12.73 6.65 -12.81
N TYR A 172 11.55 6.27 -12.35
CA TYR A 172 11.34 5.17 -11.43
C TYR A 172 11.48 3.82 -12.11
N ASP A 173 12.70 3.31 -12.15
CA ASP A 173 12.94 1.93 -12.51
C ASP A 173 12.48 0.98 -11.39
N ALA A 174 11.51 0.11 -11.69
CA ALA A 174 11.18 -1.01 -10.80
C ALA A 174 12.40 -1.92 -10.56
N SER A 175 13.40 -1.83 -11.44
CA SER A 175 14.73 -2.46 -11.39
C SER A 175 15.83 -1.63 -10.73
N HIS A 176 15.49 -0.52 -10.03
CA HIS A 176 16.26 -0.07 -8.84
C HIS A 176 16.15 -1.05 -7.65
N ASP A 177 16.04 -2.33 -8.00
CA ASP A 177 16.63 -3.54 -7.40
C ASP A 177 18.18 -3.50 -7.32
N SER A 178 18.86 -2.39 -7.63
CA SER A 178 20.19 -2.14 -7.04
C SER A 178 20.11 -2.01 -5.50
N ALA A 179 18.90 -1.85 -4.95
CA ALA A 179 18.55 -2.06 -3.55
C ALA A 179 18.10 -3.50 -3.19
N ILE A 180 18.30 -4.51 -4.05
CA ILE A 180 18.51 -5.91 -3.60
C ILE A 180 19.70 -5.94 -2.61
N LYS A 181 20.59 -4.93 -2.65
CA LYS A 181 21.71 -4.78 -1.71
C LYS A 181 21.35 -4.41 -0.27
N ALA A 182 20.07 -4.33 0.08
CA ALA A 182 19.67 -4.47 1.47
C ALA A 182 18.26 -5.08 1.56
N MET A 183 18.14 -6.39 1.31
CA MET A 183 17.04 -7.16 1.91
C MET A 183 16.91 -6.71 3.37
N LYS A 184 15.83 -6.00 3.71
CA LYS A 184 15.47 -5.64 5.10
C LYS A 184 15.00 -6.85 5.91
N THR A 185 15.49 -8.04 5.57
CA THR A 185 15.66 -9.13 6.51
C THR A 185 16.77 -8.68 7.44
N ASP A 186 16.53 -8.62 8.74
CA ASP A 186 17.62 -8.46 9.70
C ASP A 186 18.71 -9.50 9.33
N PRO A 187 19.94 -9.08 9.00
CA PRO A 187 20.98 -10.02 8.58
C PRO A 187 21.27 -11.08 9.64
N GLU A 188 20.95 -10.81 10.91
CA GLU A 188 21.04 -11.79 12.00
C GLU A 188 20.03 -12.94 11.87
N LEU A 189 18.92 -12.74 11.14
CA LEU A 189 17.88 -13.75 10.88
C LEU A 189 18.23 -14.70 9.73
N LYS A 190 19.18 -14.34 8.86
CA LYS A 190 19.59 -15.18 7.71
C LYS A 190 20.34 -16.46 8.13
N ASN A 191 20.85 -16.49 9.37
CA ASN A 191 21.69 -17.58 9.89
C ASN A 191 21.00 -18.33 11.04
N VAL A 192 19.67 -18.26 11.16
CA VAL A 192 18.91 -19.07 12.13
C VAL A 192 18.49 -20.35 11.43
N GLU A 193 19.09 -21.48 11.82
CA GLU A 193 18.63 -22.81 11.41
C GLU A 193 17.36 -23.18 12.21
N TYR A 194 16.45 -23.97 11.61
CA TYR A 194 15.13 -24.41 12.16
C TYR A 194 13.95 -23.43 12.07
N GLY A 195 13.91 -22.61 11.03
CA GLY A 195 12.90 -21.56 10.82
C GLY A 195 11.42 -21.99 10.86
N HIS A 196 11.08 -23.23 10.48
CA HIS A 196 9.70 -23.73 10.61
C HIS A 196 9.23 -23.88 12.05
N THR A 197 10.09 -24.34 12.96
CA THR A 197 9.75 -24.51 14.38
C THR A 197 9.51 -23.15 15.02
N ASP A 198 10.39 -22.18 14.76
CA ASP A 198 10.22 -20.82 15.24
C ASP A 198 8.99 -20.14 14.64
N MET A 199 8.69 -20.35 13.36
CA MET A 199 7.47 -19.83 12.74
C MET A 199 6.21 -20.34 13.45
N LEU A 200 6.15 -21.64 13.78
CA LEU A 200 5.04 -22.23 14.54
C LEU A 200 4.97 -21.66 15.97
N LEU A 201 6.11 -21.45 16.62
CA LEU A 201 6.18 -20.81 17.94
C LEU A 201 5.72 -19.35 17.89
N LEU A 202 6.07 -18.59 16.85
CA LEU A 202 5.60 -17.23 16.64
C LEU A 202 4.10 -17.16 16.39
N ALA A 203 3.55 -18.06 15.58
CA ALA A 203 2.10 -18.15 15.38
C ALA A 203 1.36 -18.41 16.70
N ARG A 204 1.90 -19.34 17.52
CA ARG A 204 1.36 -19.61 18.86
C ARG A 204 1.51 -18.43 19.80
N LEU A 205 2.66 -17.75 19.78
CA LEU A 205 2.94 -16.57 20.61
C LEU A 205 1.92 -15.46 20.31
N GLN A 206 1.75 -15.11 19.04
CA GLN A 206 0.81 -14.07 18.62
C GLN A 206 -0.63 -14.40 19.03
N LEU A 207 -1.07 -15.64 18.84
CA LEU A 207 -2.39 -16.08 19.31
C LEU A 207 -2.57 -15.90 20.82
N HIS A 208 -1.55 -16.24 21.63
CA HIS A 208 -1.64 -16.10 23.07
C HIS A 208 -1.59 -14.63 23.53
N GLU A 209 -0.86 -13.76 22.83
CA GLU A 209 -0.87 -12.32 23.09
C GLU A 209 -2.26 -11.71 22.78
N GLU A 210 -2.89 -12.11 21.68
CA GLU A 210 -4.27 -11.73 21.34
C GLU A 210 -5.29 -12.24 22.38
N MET A 211 -5.14 -13.49 22.83
CA MET A 211 -5.94 -14.04 23.93
C MET A 211 -5.74 -13.28 25.23
N LEU A 212 -4.50 -12.90 25.57
CA LEU A 212 -4.22 -12.14 26.78
C LEU A 212 -4.86 -10.74 26.73
N ALA A 213 -4.82 -10.10 25.56
CA ALA A 213 -5.42 -8.79 25.34
C ALA A 213 -6.95 -8.81 25.52
N THR A 214 -7.61 -9.92 25.16
CA THR A 214 -9.08 -10.06 25.19
C THR A 214 -9.61 -10.81 26.42
N ALA A 215 -8.76 -11.49 27.19
CA ALA A 215 -9.18 -12.33 28.31
C ALA A 215 -9.77 -11.54 29.50
N LYS A 216 -10.92 -12.00 30.00
CA LYS A 216 -11.56 -11.50 31.23
C LYS A 216 -11.08 -12.21 32.50
N SER A 217 -10.62 -13.46 32.39
CA SER A 217 -10.10 -14.29 33.49
C SER A 217 -8.96 -15.19 32.99
N GLY A 218 -8.22 -15.85 33.89
CA GLY A 218 -7.15 -16.79 33.48
C GLY A 218 -5.86 -16.16 32.94
N LYS A 219 -5.69 -14.84 33.06
CA LYS A 219 -4.51 -14.10 32.54
C LYS A 219 -3.17 -14.65 33.00
N ARG A 220 -3.07 -15.13 34.25
CA ARG A 220 -1.83 -15.73 34.80
C ARG A 220 -1.36 -16.92 33.95
N LYS A 221 -2.27 -17.84 33.64
CA LYS A 221 -1.95 -19.04 32.84
C LYS A 221 -1.59 -18.69 31.39
N ILE A 222 -2.21 -17.64 30.83
CA ILE A 222 -1.87 -17.16 29.48
C ILE A 222 -0.46 -16.54 29.48
N LYS A 223 -0.11 -15.74 30.49
CA LYS A 223 1.24 -15.18 30.65
C LYS A 223 2.31 -16.27 30.80
N GLU A 224 2.06 -17.29 31.62
CA GLU A 224 2.97 -18.44 31.78
C GLU A 224 3.21 -19.16 30.45
N ARG A 225 2.17 -19.30 29.61
CA ARG A 225 2.30 -19.86 28.26
C ARG A 225 3.10 -18.95 27.33
N ILE A 226 2.86 -17.65 27.36
CA ILE A 226 3.63 -16.67 26.59
C ILE A 226 5.11 -16.75 26.96
N GLU A 227 5.44 -16.74 28.26
CA GLU A 227 6.82 -16.85 28.75
C GLU A 227 7.47 -18.18 28.32
N GLY A 228 6.74 -19.30 28.43
CA GLY A 228 7.21 -20.59 27.95
C GLY A 228 7.51 -20.59 26.45
N ILE A 229 6.61 -20.04 25.62
CA ILE A 229 6.84 -19.93 24.18
C ILE A 229 8.06 -19.05 23.89
N ARG A 230 8.16 -17.89 24.54
CA ARG A 230 9.31 -16.98 24.38
C ARG A 230 10.64 -17.65 24.74
N SER A 231 10.69 -18.48 25.78
CA SER A 231 11.93 -19.21 26.11
C SER A 231 12.41 -20.21 25.04
N MET A 232 11.53 -20.60 24.11
CA MET A 232 11.83 -21.58 23.06
C MET A 232 12.17 -20.92 21.71
N VAL A 233 11.96 -19.61 21.55
CA VAL A 233 12.21 -18.88 20.30
C VAL A 233 13.60 -18.25 20.34
N ASP A 234 14.32 -18.28 19.22
CA ASP A 234 15.63 -17.62 19.12
C ASP A 234 15.54 -16.13 19.54
N PRO A 235 16.42 -15.63 20.42
CA PRO A 235 16.39 -14.25 20.89
C PRO A 235 16.42 -13.19 19.77
N ARG A 236 17.07 -13.48 18.63
CA ARG A 236 17.11 -12.59 17.46
C ARG A 236 15.73 -12.47 16.82
N ILE A 237 15.03 -13.60 16.70
CA ILE A 237 13.65 -13.66 16.22
C ILE A 237 12.73 -12.89 17.16
N LEU A 238 12.83 -13.11 18.47
CA LEU A 238 12.01 -12.41 19.46
C LEU A 238 12.22 -10.91 19.46
N LYS A 239 13.46 -10.44 19.35
CA LYS A 239 13.77 -9.01 19.30
C LYS A 239 13.08 -8.33 18.13
N HIS A 240 13.08 -8.96 16.95
CA HIS A 240 12.39 -8.44 15.77
C HIS A 240 10.87 -8.55 15.90
N TYR A 241 10.36 -9.66 16.42
CA TYR A 241 8.94 -9.84 16.74
C TYR A 241 8.41 -8.73 17.67
N ASP A 242 9.10 -8.44 18.78
CA ASP A 242 8.69 -7.41 19.74
C ASP A 242 8.67 -6.01 19.11
N LYS A 243 9.60 -5.74 18.17
CA LYS A 243 9.61 -4.47 17.42
C LYS A 243 8.40 -4.36 16.50
N LEU A 244 8.03 -5.45 15.83
CA LEU A 244 6.83 -5.51 14.99
C LEU A 244 5.56 -5.36 15.83
N MET A 245 5.44 -6.06 16.95
CA MET A 245 4.24 -5.98 17.80
C MET A 245 4.00 -4.58 18.40
N LYS A 246 5.05 -3.77 18.57
CA LYS A 246 4.92 -2.37 19.01
C LYS A 246 4.48 -1.41 17.91
N SER A 247 4.76 -1.73 16.64
CA SER A 247 4.65 -0.76 15.53
C SER A 247 3.70 -1.17 14.41
N ARG A 248 3.52 -2.47 14.19
CA ARG A 248 2.92 -3.09 12.98
C ARG A 248 2.37 -4.49 13.25
N VAL A 249 1.35 -4.61 14.11
CA VAL A 249 0.60 -5.86 14.33
C VAL A 249 -0.20 -6.23 13.05
N PRO A 250 -0.41 -7.51 12.73
CA PRO A 250 0.26 -8.71 13.28
C PRO A 250 1.73 -8.83 12.83
N ALA A 251 2.56 -9.53 13.60
CA ALA A 251 3.97 -9.72 13.25
C ALA A 251 4.20 -10.84 12.23
N LEU A 252 3.32 -11.85 12.20
CA LEU A 252 3.31 -12.96 11.24
C LEU A 252 2.10 -12.83 10.31
N VAL A 253 2.30 -12.93 8.98
CA VAL A 253 1.25 -12.78 7.97
C VAL A 253 1.37 -13.77 6.82
N PRO A 254 0.25 -14.19 6.21
CA PRO A 254 0.29 -15.05 5.03
C PRO A 254 0.74 -14.30 3.78
N VAL A 255 1.25 -15.06 2.83
CA VAL A 255 1.43 -14.68 1.43
C VAL A 255 0.47 -15.53 0.60
N GLU A 256 -0.46 -14.87 -0.07
CA GLU A 256 -1.43 -15.51 -0.96
C GLU A 256 -1.08 -15.21 -2.41
N GLY A 257 -0.82 -16.25 -3.19
CA GLY A 257 -0.17 -16.09 -4.49
C GLY A 257 1.18 -15.40 -4.31
N ASP A 258 1.35 -14.22 -4.90
CA ASP A 258 2.55 -13.39 -4.71
C ASP A 258 2.32 -12.21 -3.74
N THR A 259 1.21 -12.14 -3.00
CA THR A 259 0.83 -10.93 -2.25
C THR A 259 1.00 -11.11 -0.75
N CYS A 260 1.77 -10.22 -0.11
CA CYS A 260 1.89 -10.19 1.36
C CYS A 260 0.62 -9.61 1.98
N GLN A 261 -0.10 -10.38 2.80
CA GLN A 261 -1.35 -9.92 3.41
C GLN A 261 -1.17 -8.92 4.57
N GLY A 262 0.07 -8.65 4.98
CA GLY A 262 0.34 -7.60 5.97
C GLY A 262 0.42 -6.19 5.38
N CYS A 263 0.96 -6.05 4.17
CA CYS A 263 1.18 -4.74 3.53
C CYS A 263 0.54 -4.65 2.14
N PHE A 264 -0.08 -5.72 1.66
CA PHE A 264 -0.72 -5.84 0.36
C PHE A 264 0.21 -5.61 -0.83
N MET A 265 1.52 -5.66 -0.59
CA MET A 265 2.53 -5.54 -1.62
C MET A 265 2.80 -6.89 -2.27
N ARG A 266 2.95 -6.89 -3.59
CA ARG A 266 3.43 -8.05 -4.34
C ARG A 266 4.90 -8.31 -4.02
N LEU A 267 5.21 -9.55 -3.69
CA LEU A 267 6.54 -10.09 -3.51
C LEU A 267 7.05 -10.65 -4.84
N PRO A 268 8.38 -10.60 -5.11
CA PRO A 268 8.93 -11.23 -6.31
C PRO A 268 8.60 -12.73 -6.33
N SER A 269 8.05 -13.25 -7.44
CA SER A 269 7.60 -14.65 -7.52
C SER A 269 8.73 -15.65 -7.25
N LYS A 270 9.98 -15.34 -7.66
CA LYS A 270 11.17 -16.14 -7.32
C LYS A 270 11.42 -16.19 -5.81
N PHE A 271 11.22 -15.08 -5.11
CA PHE A 271 11.35 -15.03 -3.65
C PHE A 271 10.22 -15.82 -2.99
N VAL A 272 8.97 -15.71 -3.47
CA VAL A 272 7.86 -16.50 -2.95
C VAL A 272 8.09 -18.01 -3.15
N GLN A 273 8.58 -18.40 -4.32
CA GLN A 273 9.00 -19.79 -4.58
C GLN A 273 10.14 -20.23 -3.66
N GLN A 274 11.11 -19.36 -3.39
CA GLN A 274 12.17 -19.65 -2.42
C GLN A 274 11.56 -19.87 -1.02
N VAL A 275 10.72 -18.96 -0.53
CA VAL A 275 10.07 -19.11 0.79
C VAL A 275 9.24 -20.38 0.87
N ARG A 276 8.58 -20.78 -0.23
CA ARG A 276 7.80 -22.02 -0.28
C ARG A 276 8.67 -23.28 -0.19
N ASN A 277 9.90 -23.22 -0.70
CA ASN A 277 10.81 -24.37 -0.78
C ASN A 277 11.87 -24.39 0.34
N ASP A 278 11.99 -23.32 1.11
CA ASP A 278 12.97 -23.18 2.18
C ASP A 278 12.32 -23.54 3.53
N GLU A 279 12.51 -24.80 3.92
CA GLU A 279 12.01 -25.32 5.20
C GLU A 279 12.94 -25.02 6.38
N ALA A 280 14.17 -24.56 6.09
CA ALA A 280 15.22 -24.40 7.08
C ALA A 280 15.22 -23.01 7.71
N HIS A 281 14.70 -21.98 7.01
CA HIS A 281 14.82 -20.59 7.43
C HIS A 281 13.47 -19.90 7.61
N ILE A 282 13.49 -18.87 8.45
CA ILE A 282 12.36 -17.96 8.60
C ILE A 282 12.51 -16.77 7.65
N HIS A 283 11.43 -16.43 6.95
CA HIS A 283 11.44 -15.34 5.98
C HIS A 283 10.62 -14.15 6.46
N THR A 284 11.05 -12.96 6.04
CA THR A 284 10.31 -11.71 6.25
C THR A 284 9.94 -11.08 4.92
N CYS A 285 8.78 -10.42 4.88
CA CYS A 285 8.36 -9.58 3.77
C CYS A 285 9.42 -8.50 3.49
N VAL A 286 9.90 -8.42 2.25
CA VAL A 286 10.91 -7.41 1.84
C VAL A 286 10.39 -5.97 1.93
N ASN A 287 9.07 -5.78 1.95
CA ASN A 287 8.43 -4.46 2.00
C ASN A 287 8.13 -4.00 3.43
N CYS A 288 7.50 -4.84 4.24
CA CYS A 288 7.04 -4.46 5.58
C CYS A 288 7.81 -5.09 6.74
N SER A 289 8.75 -5.99 6.45
CA SER A 289 9.57 -6.75 7.40
C SER A 289 8.82 -7.69 8.35
N ARG A 290 7.50 -7.85 8.21
CA ARG A 290 6.74 -8.88 8.94
C ARG A 290 7.21 -10.27 8.54
N TYR A 291 7.13 -11.22 9.47
CA TYR A 291 7.33 -12.63 9.15
C TYR A 291 6.27 -13.10 8.17
N ILE A 292 6.68 -13.90 7.19
CA ILE A 292 5.79 -14.40 6.13
C ILE A 292 5.79 -15.93 6.09
N TYR A 293 4.63 -16.48 5.76
CA TYR A 293 4.47 -17.88 5.36
C TYR A 293 3.61 -17.94 4.11
N VAL A 294 3.92 -18.87 3.21
CA VAL A 294 3.17 -19.02 1.95
C VAL A 294 2.01 -19.99 2.17
N VAL A 295 0.81 -19.59 1.73
CA VAL A 295 -0.41 -20.41 1.73
C VAL A 295 -0.56 -21.14 0.40
#